data_AF-A0A6M2CH35-F1
#
_entry.id   AF-A0A6M2CH35-F1
#
_cell.length_a   1.000
_cell.length_b   1.000
_cell.length_c   1.000
_cell.angle_alpha   90.00
_cell.angle_beta   90.00
_cell.angle_gamma   90.00
#
_symmetry.space_group_name_H-M   'P 1'
#
loop_
_entity.id
_entity.type
_entity.pdbx_description
1 polymer ?
#
loop_
_entity_poly.entity_id
_entity_poly.type
_entity_poly.pdbx_seq_one_letter_code
_entity_poly.pdbx_strand_id
1 'polypeptide(L)'
;MTVIVPIKLTCKPEDVERCFSVLGKCELNNGLAQCSCPEAFEWDDKGKACLLEQAYWYTVSFKTVNGSKDAQDSMENCTEEHKVVEAAMKQLYGDALVTVKLLKCSDEYKVELKFNTLPEQDLLERIRACYNQTEEGSCDFPPNLHVINGSVSDVTEVNLCDTYLKEVGPKFGKQYECTKRNNESSYALTCRKSHRSMASYTQGALHVDFCAERKCEEYCTETEHQCLEGKCVCHINYIESAEGVCTPICDKNPCKNRGTCERSDKISYYCQCQPGYTGPNCEVHFEAFAVAQRNITIVGVVLGLFIIICLGISGAVIRRLKNKTMANEQL
;
A
#
# COMPACT_ATOMS: atom_id res chain seq x y z
N MET A 1 -34.11 15.24 9.20
CA MET A 1 -33.33 16.35 9.77
C MET A 1 -32.06 16.47 8.96
N THR A 2 -31.96 17.50 8.12
CA THR A 2 -30.75 17.81 7.35
C THR A 2 -29.71 18.35 8.33
N VAL A 3 -28.67 17.57 8.63
CA VAL A 3 -27.54 18.07 9.43
C VAL A 3 -26.70 18.93 8.50
N ILE A 4 -27.07 20.20 8.38
CA ILE A 4 -26.20 21.21 7.79
C ILE A 4 -25.13 21.47 8.85
N VAL A 5 -23.92 20.94 8.65
CA VAL A 5 -22.76 21.35 9.45
C VAL A 5 -22.41 22.78 9.00
N PRO A 6 -22.59 23.81 9.85
CA PRO A 6 -22.35 25.17 9.43
C PRO A 6 -20.83 25.41 9.38
N ILE A 7 -20.28 25.58 8.18
CA ILE A 7 -18.95 26.17 8.00
C ILE A 7 -19.09 27.65 8.39
N LYS A 8 -18.62 28.01 9.60
CA LYS A 8 -18.69 29.39 10.09
C LYS A 8 -17.63 30.26 9.40
N LEU A 9 -18.09 31.33 8.74
CA LEU A 9 -17.31 32.28 7.93
C LEU A 9 -16.58 33.39 8.70
N THR A 10 -16.46 33.33 10.03
CA THR A 10 -15.62 34.25 10.81
C THR A 10 -14.99 33.51 11.99
N CYS A 11 -13.65 33.40 12.01
CA CYS A 11 -12.93 32.56 12.95
C CYS A 11 -12.08 33.41 13.90
N LYS A 12 -12.30 33.20 15.20
CA LYS A 12 -11.45 33.73 16.27
C LYS A 12 -10.25 32.79 16.48
N PRO A 13 -9.12 33.27 17.04
CA PRO A 13 -7.92 32.46 17.28
C PRO A 13 -8.17 31.18 18.11
N GLU A 14 -9.25 31.16 18.88
CA GLU A 14 -9.66 30.08 19.78
C GLU A 14 -10.48 28.94 19.12
N ASP A 15 -10.92 29.09 17.85
CA ASP A 15 -11.75 28.11 17.12
C ASP A 15 -11.10 27.61 15.81
N VAL A 16 -9.78 27.76 15.67
CA VAL A 16 -9.01 27.49 14.45
C VAL A 16 -9.19 26.04 13.95
N GLU A 17 -9.22 25.04 14.83
CA GLU A 17 -9.42 23.62 14.45
C GLU A 17 -10.80 23.29 13.84
N ARG A 18 -11.82 24.13 14.06
CA ARG A 18 -13.19 23.90 13.56
C ARG A 18 -13.49 24.64 12.25
N CYS A 19 -12.54 25.42 11.75
CA CYS A 19 -12.74 26.33 10.63
C CYS A 19 -12.16 25.86 9.29
N PHE A 20 -11.57 24.66 9.21
CA PHE A 20 -10.90 24.19 8.00
C PHE A 20 -11.65 23.08 7.29
N SER A 21 -11.63 23.13 5.95
CA SER A 21 -11.95 21.96 5.13
C SER A 21 -10.93 20.85 5.44
N VAL A 22 -11.38 19.58 5.50
CA VAL A 22 -10.55 18.40 5.83
C VAL A 22 -9.26 18.30 5.01
N LEU A 23 -9.19 18.97 3.86
CA LEU A 23 -8.09 18.92 2.90
C LEU A 23 -7.15 20.13 2.95
N GLY A 24 -7.64 21.31 3.31
CA GLY A 24 -6.88 22.57 3.19
C GLY A 24 -6.02 22.87 4.40
N LYS A 25 -4.81 23.40 4.16
CA LYS A 25 -3.91 23.91 5.19
C LYS A 25 -3.70 25.40 5.00
N CYS A 26 -4.02 26.21 6.01
CA CYS A 26 -3.82 27.66 5.99
C CYS A 26 -2.87 28.10 7.10
N GLU A 27 -1.93 28.98 6.75
CA GLU A 27 -0.99 29.59 7.69
C GLU A 27 -1.16 31.12 7.65
N LEU A 28 -0.99 31.78 8.80
CA LEU A 28 -1.07 33.24 8.89
C LEU A 28 0.32 33.84 8.70
N ASN A 29 0.55 34.50 7.57
CA ASN A 29 1.78 35.21 7.27
C ASN A 29 1.50 36.72 7.20
N ASN A 30 2.07 37.49 8.13
CA ASN A 30 1.89 38.95 8.23
C ASN A 30 0.41 39.41 8.28
N GLY A 31 -0.45 38.63 8.94
CA GLY A 31 -1.88 38.93 9.06
C GLY A 31 -2.73 38.52 7.85
N LEU A 32 -2.13 37.94 6.81
CA LEU A 32 -2.82 37.36 5.67
C LEU A 32 -2.83 35.82 5.80
N ALA A 33 -4.00 35.21 5.63
CA ALA A 33 -4.13 33.76 5.59
C ALA A 33 -3.68 33.25 4.22
N GLN A 34 -2.60 32.48 4.19
CA GLN A 34 -2.09 31.79 3.01
C GLN A 34 -2.52 30.33 3.07
N CYS A 35 -3.45 29.95 2.20
CA CYS A 35 -4.03 28.62 2.16
C CYS A 35 -3.46 27.79 1.00
N SER A 36 -3.33 26.49 1.23
CA SER A 36 -2.77 25.52 0.29
C SER A 36 -3.60 24.24 0.31
N CYS A 37 -3.60 23.54 -0.81
CA CYS A 37 -4.33 22.31 -1.01
C CYS A 37 -3.39 21.13 -1.29
N PRO A 38 -3.82 19.89 -1.02
CA PRO A 38 -3.12 18.70 -1.48
C PRO A 38 -3.08 18.68 -3.02
N GLU A 39 -2.13 17.93 -3.58
CA GLU A 39 -2.02 17.77 -5.03
C GLU A 39 -3.34 17.29 -5.66
N ALA A 40 -3.61 17.74 -6.89
CA ALA A 40 -4.87 17.61 -7.63
C ALA A 40 -6.05 18.50 -7.14
N PHE A 41 -5.94 19.18 -5.99
CA PHE A 41 -6.97 20.11 -5.51
C PHE A 41 -6.55 21.56 -5.64
N GLU A 42 -7.51 22.44 -5.86
CA GLU A 42 -7.32 23.88 -5.97
C GLU A 42 -8.07 24.62 -4.87
N TRP A 43 -7.47 25.69 -4.35
CA TRP A 43 -8.07 26.46 -3.26
C TRP A 43 -9.16 27.39 -3.80
N ASP A 44 -10.41 27.16 -3.38
CA ASP A 44 -11.51 28.09 -3.65
C ASP A 44 -11.60 29.13 -2.53
N ASP A 45 -11.24 30.36 -2.87
CA ASP A 45 -11.29 31.48 -1.93
C ASP A 45 -12.69 31.88 -1.50
N LYS A 46 -13.73 31.58 -2.29
CA LYS A 46 -15.12 31.92 -1.96
C LYS A 46 -15.70 30.91 -0.96
N GLY A 47 -15.53 29.63 -1.25
CA GLY A 47 -15.97 28.52 -0.39
C GLY A 47 -15.02 28.21 0.77
N LYS A 48 -13.81 28.80 0.77
CA LYS A 48 -12.73 28.54 1.76
C LYS A 48 -12.43 27.04 1.91
N ALA A 49 -12.35 26.35 0.77
CA ALA A 49 -12.17 24.91 0.71
C ALA A 49 -11.35 24.48 -0.51
N CYS A 50 -10.71 23.32 -0.44
CA CYS A 50 -9.98 22.73 -1.56
C CYS A 50 -10.93 21.98 -2.50
N LEU A 51 -11.10 22.39 -3.75
CA LEU A 51 -11.98 21.73 -4.71
C LEU A 51 -11.17 20.84 -5.65
N LEU A 52 -11.69 19.65 -5.94
CA LEU A 52 -11.18 18.85 -7.05
C LEU A 52 -11.80 19.42 -8.33
N GLU A 53 -11.00 19.96 -9.23
CA GLU A 53 -11.52 20.42 -10.51
C GLU A 53 -11.88 19.24 -11.43
N GLN A 54 -12.84 19.46 -12.33
CA GLN A 54 -13.09 18.51 -13.41
C GLN A 54 -11.95 18.61 -14.42
N ALA A 55 -11.12 17.58 -14.48
CA ALA A 55 -9.97 17.52 -15.37
C ALA A 55 -9.64 16.07 -15.76
N TYR A 56 -8.93 15.94 -16.87
CA TYR A 56 -8.46 14.69 -17.44
C TYR A 56 -6.94 14.66 -17.35
N TRP A 57 -6.41 13.57 -16.80
CA TRP A 57 -5.01 13.45 -16.45
C TRP A 57 -4.41 12.30 -17.24
N TYR A 58 -3.28 12.54 -17.89
CA TYR A 58 -2.57 11.54 -18.68
C TYR A 58 -1.09 11.56 -18.34
N THR A 59 -0.43 10.40 -18.46
CA THR A 59 1.01 10.30 -18.41
C THR A 59 1.59 9.77 -19.70
N VAL A 60 2.74 10.32 -20.08
CA VAL A 60 3.56 9.85 -21.19
C VAL A 60 5.02 9.85 -20.77
N SER A 61 5.78 8.87 -21.25
CA SER A 61 7.21 8.76 -20.99
C SER A 61 8.01 8.77 -22.28
N PHE A 62 9.21 9.32 -22.26
CA PHE A 62 10.11 9.39 -23.42
C PHE A 62 11.56 9.58 -22.99
N LYS A 63 12.50 9.39 -23.92
CA LYS A 63 13.93 9.61 -23.69
C LYS A 63 14.43 10.82 -24.47
N THR A 64 15.42 11.53 -23.94
CA THR A 64 16.01 12.72 -24.59
C THR A 64 17.47 12.47 -24.95
N VAL A 65 17.96 13.12 -26.01
CA VAL A 65 19.37 12.97 -26.47
C VAL A 65 20.35 13.59 -25.48
N ASN A 66 19.95 14.72 -24.87
CA ASN A 66 20.69 15.43 -23.83
C ASN A 66 20.26 15.02 -22.41
N GLY A 67 19.74 13.80 -22.23
CA GLY A 67 19.28 13.32 -20.93
C GLY A 67 20.34 13.52 -19.85
N SER A 68 19.92 13.98 -18.67
CA SER A 68 20.81 14.22 -17.55
C SER A 68 21.63 12.96 -17.25
N LYS A 69 22.95 13.03 -17.40
CA LYS A 69 23.88 11.93 -17.10
C LYS A 69 24.09 11.76 -15.59
N ASP A 70 23.49 12.62 -14.78
CA ASP A 70 23.52 12.50 -13.34
C ASP A 70 22.59 11.37 -12.94
N ALA A 71 23.18 10.21 -12.63
CA ALA A 71 22.52 9.04 -12.04
C ALA A 71 21.97 9.29 -10.61
N GLN A 72 21.78 10.56 -10.25
CA GLN A 72 21.19 10.98 -8.99
C GLN A 72 19.69 11.24 -9.26
N ASP A 73 18.87 10.26 -8.91
CA ASP A 73 17.40 10.21 -9.08
C ASP A 73 16.65 11.24 -8.20
N SER A 74 17.24 12.42 -7.97
CA SER A 74 16.71 13.47 -7.13
C SER A 74 16.05 14.55 -7.98
N MET A 75 14.72 14.67 -7.87
CA MET A 75 13.89 15.73 -8.46
C MET A 75 14.41 17.15 -8.19
N GLU A 76 15.24 17.34 -7.15
CA GLU A 76 15.82 18.63 -6.76
C GLU A 76 16.75 19.26 -7.82
N ASN A 77 17.26 18.50 -8.80
CA ASN A 77 18.19 19.02 -9.81
C ASN A 77 17.59 19.23 -11.21
N CYS A 78 16.29 18.96 -11.41
CA CYS A 78 15.65 18.96 -12.74
C CYS A 78 14.88 20.24 -13.09
N THR A 79 15.26 21.38 -12.50
CA THR A 79 14.48 22.62 -12.60
C THR A 79 14.52 23.22 -14.01
N GLU A 80 15.63 23.11 -14.71
CA GLU A 80 15.77 23.63 -16.08
C GLU A 80 15.09 22.71 -17.09
N GLU A 81 15.21 21.40 -16.92
CA GLU A 81 14.51 20.38 -17.70
C GLU A 81 13.00 20.55 -17.57
N HIS A 82 12.49 20.80 -16.36
CA HIS A 82 11.07 21.06 -16.13
C HIS A 82 10.56 22.20 -16.99
N LYS A 83 11.29 23.34 -17.04
CA LYS A 83 10.89 24.50 -17.87
C LYS A 83 10.88 24.16 -19.36
N VAL A 84 11.89 23.44 -19.85
CA VAL A 84 11.98 23.06 -21.28
C VAL A 84 10.85 22.11 -21.66
N VAL A 85 10.62 21.07 -20.86
CA VAL A 85 9.54 20.10 -21.08
C VAL A 85 8.18 20.76 -20.99
N GLU A 86 7.94 21.58 -19.96
CA GLU A 86 6.69 22.31 -19.78
C GLU A 86 6.38 23.21 -20.99
N ALA A 87 7.37 23.99 -21.45
CA ALA A 87 7.20 24.87 -22.60
C ALA A 87 6.90 24.08 -23.89
N ALA A 88 7.64 22.98 -24.12
CA ALA A 88 7.45 22.15 -25.32
C ALA A 88 6.09 21.46 -25.34
N MET A 89 5.65 20.90 -24.21
CA MET A 89 4.33 20.27 -24.10
C MET A 89 3.19 21.29 -24.29
N LYS A 90 3.30 22.48 -23.67
CA LYS A 90 2.31 23.55 -23.89
C LYS A 90 2.23 23.97 -25.34
N GLN A 91 3.36 24.03 -26.06
CA GLN A 91 3.36 24.35 -27.48
C GLN A 91 2.75 23.22 -28.34
N LEU A 92 3.02 21.97 -27.98
CA LEU A 92 2.54 20.78 -28.69
C LEU A 92 1.02 20.58 -28.58
N TYR A 93 0.50 20.72 -27.36
CA TYR A 93 -0.91 20.48 -27.05
C TYR A 93 -1.76 21.76 -27.08
N GLY A 94 -1.13 22.94 -27.08
CA GLY A 94 -1.78 24.24 -27.17
C GLY A 94 -2.66 24.55 -25.95
N ASP A 95 -3.69 25.37 -26.18
CA ASP A 95 -4.60 25.89 -25.14
C ASP A 95 -5.41 24.80 -24.42
N ALA A 96 -5.48 23.58 -24.97
CA ALA A 96 -6.16 22.46 -24.33
C ALA A 96 -5.42 21.97 -23.08
N LEU A 97 -4.10 22.13 -23.04
CA LEU A 97 -3.24 21.66 -21.95
C LEU A 97 -3.09 22.74 -20.88
N VAL A 98 -3.47 22.41 -19.65
CA VAL A 98 -3.57 23.36 -18.54
C VAL A 98 -2.35 23.28 -17.64
N THR A 99 -1.92 22.06 -17.31
CA THR A 99 -0.80 21.82 -16.42
C THR A 99 0.09 20.73 -16.98
N VAL A 100 1.39 20.92 -16.82
CA VAL A 100 2.43 19.93 -17.13
C VAL A 100 3.23 19.73 -15.87
N LYS A 101 3.39 18.48 -15.45
CA LYS A 101 4.19 18.12 -14.27
C LYS A 101 5.22 17.08 -14.68
N LEU A 102 6.49 17.37 -14.45
CA LEU A 102 7.56 16.40 -14.65
C LEU A 102 7.65 15.49 -13.43
N LEU A 103 7.34 14.20 -13.61
CA LEU A 103 7.35 13.19 -12.56
C LEU A 103 8.70 12.46 -12.45
N LYS A 104 9.48 12.43 -13.54
CA LYS A 104 10.82 11.83 -13.60
C LYS A 104 11.63 12.48 -14.72
N CYS A 105 12.94 12.62 -14.53
CA CYS A 105 13.83 13.41 -15.40
C CYS A 105 15.24 12.80 -15.59
N SER A 106 15.41 11.50 -15.31
CA SER A 106 16.70 10.80 -15.44
C SER A 106 16.83 10.13 -16.83
N ASP A 107 17.02 8.81 -16.90
CA ASP A 107 17.20 8.09 -18.17
C ASP A 107 15.92 8.04 -19.03
N GLU A 108 14.78 8.23 -18.37
CA GLU A 108 13.45 8.27 -18.96
C GLU A 108 12.66 9.38 -18.27
N TYR A 109 12.18 10.31 -19.08
CA TYR A 109 11.36 11.42 -18.63
C TYR A 109 9.92 10.91 -18.54
N LYS A 110 9.26 11.15 -17.42
CA LYS A 110 7.83 10.85 -17.24
C LYS A 110 7.11 12.16 -16.97
N VAL A 111 6.12 12.47 -17.80
CA VAL A 111 5.38 13.73 -17.76
C VAL A 111 3.92 13.42 -17.52
N GLU A 112 3.30 14.20 -16.66
CA GLU A 112 1.86 14.23 -16.43
C GLU A 112 1.25 15.48 -17.06
N LEU A 113 0.11 15.29 -17.73
CA LEU A 113 -0.60 16.29 -18.52
C LEU A 113 -2.02 16.42 -17.96
N LYS A 114 -2.44 17.65 -17.60
CA LYS A 114 -3.81 17.97 -17.14
C LYS A 114 -4.56 18.75 -18.23
N PHE A 115 -5.71 18.26 -18.65
CA PHE A 115 -6.63 18.91 -19.59
C PHE A 115 -7.97 19.22 -18.90
N ASN A 116 -8.59 20.37 -19.17
CA ASN A 116 -9.91 20.72 -18.59
C ASN A 116 -11.08 20.07 -19.34
N THR A 117 -10.85 19.63 -20.57
CA THR A 117 -11.83 18.94 -21.41
C THR A 117 -11.26 17.62 -21.89
N LEU A 118 -12.12 16.63 -22.14
CA LEU A 118 -11.69 15.33 -22.66
C LEU A 118 -10.94 15.54 -24.00
N PRO A 119 -9.63 15.23 -24.07
CA PRO A 119 -8.87 15.42 -25.30
C PRO A 119 -9.22 14.35 -26.34
N GLU A 120 -9.26 14.74 -27.62
CA GLU A 120 -9.38 13.78 -28.72
C GLU A 120 -8.13 12.90 -28.84
N GLN A 121 -8.27 11.69 -29.38
CA GLN A 121 -7.15 10.74 -29.50
C GLN A 121 -6.00 11.30 -30.35
N ASP A 122 -6.31 12.00 -31.45
CA ASP A 122 -5.30 12.63 -32.32
C ASP A 122 -4.50 13.73 -31.59
N LEU A 123 -5.13 14.41 -30.63
CA LEU A 123 -4.45 15.39 -29.79
C LEU A 123 -3.42 14.71 -28.89
N LEU A 124 -3.79 13.59 -28.24
CA LEU A 124 -2.90 12.82 -27.36
C LEU A 124 -1.68 12.28 -28.11
N GLU A 125 -1.87 11.82 -29.34
CA GLU A 125 -0.82 11.22 -30.19
C GLU A 125 0.18 12.22 -30.77
N ARG A 126 -0.02 13.54 -30.59
CA ARG A 126 0.88 14.58 -31.14
C ARG A 126 2.33 14.45 -30.69
N ILE A 127 2.59 13.95 -29.49
CA ILE A 127 3.96 13.73 -28.99
C ILE A 127 4.73 12.66 -29.78
N ARG A 128 4.01 11.80 -30.51
CA ARG A 128 4.61 10.85 -31.45
C ARG A 128 4.82 11.45 -32.84
N ALA A 129 4.15 12.56 -33.14
CA ALA A 129 4.32 13.25 -34.40
C ALA A 129 5.68 13.98 -34.40
N CYS A 130 6.61 13.48 -35.21
CA CYS A 130 7.93 14.06 -35.36
C CYS A 130 7.85 15.27 -36.31
N TYR A 131 8.09 16.49 -35.81
CA TYR A 131 8.10 17.69 -36.67
C TYR A 131 9.31 17.72 -37.59
N ASN A 132 10.50 17.43 -37.05
CA ASN A 132 11.76 17.36 -37.77
C ASN A 132 12.59 16.19 -37.22
N GLN A 133 13.20 15.42 -38.12
CA GLN A 133 14.18 14.39 -37.76
C GLN A 133 15.59 14.99 -37.85
N THR A 134 16.38 14.83 -36.80
CA THR A 134 17.81 15.12 -36.83
C THR A 134 18.59 13.96 -37.46
N GLU A 135 19.82 14.21 -37.90
CA GLU A 135 20.72 13.15 -38.39
C GLU A 135 21.04 12.10 -37.32
N GLU A 136 20.84 12.43 -36.03
CA GLU A 136 21.06 11.54 -34.88
C GLU A 136 19.82 10.68 -34.54
N GLY A 137 18.74 10.75 -35.33
CA GLY A 137 17.54 9.97 -35.08
C GLY A 137 16.71 10.47 -33.89
N SER A 138 16.75 11.77 -33.61
CA SER A 138 15.85 12.44 -32.65
C SER A 138 14.77 13.26 -33.34
N CYS A 139 13.67 13.45 -32.63
CA CYS A 139 12.56 14.33 -32.98
C CYS A 139 12.66 15.63 -32.19
N ASP A 140 12.62 16.74 -32.92
CA ASP A 140 12.75 18.08 -32.34
C ASP A 140 11.38 18.69 -32.07
N PHE A 141 11.14 19.02 -30.80
CA PHE A 141 9.97 19.72 -30.32
C PHE A 141 10.38 21.12 -29.84
N PRO A 142 9.86 22.20 -30.44
CA PRO A 142 10.15 23.56 -29.98
C PRO A 142 9.72 23.76 -28.51
N PRO A 143 10.41 24.60 -27.71
CA PRO A 143 11.54 25.42 -28.13
C PRO A 143 12.86 24.65 -28.30
N ASN A 144 13.19 23.67 -27.45
CA ASN A 144 14.49 22.95 -27.50
C ASN A 144 14.42 21.54 -26.88
N LEU A 145 13.34 20.79 -27.11
CA LEU A 145 13.18 19.43 -26.59
C LEU A 145 13.52 18.40 -27.68
N HIS A 146 14.62 17.68 -27.49
CA HIS A 146 15.09 16.64 -28.42
C HIS A 146 14.75 15.24 -27.88
N VAL A 147 13.73 14.61 -28.44
CA VAL A 147 13.23 13.29 -28.02
C VAL A 147 13.80 12.21 -28.93
N ILE A 148 14.31 11.11 -28.37
CA ILE A 148 14.82 9.99 -29.18
C ILE A 148 13.65 9.38 -29.97
N ASN A 149 13.81 9.21 -31.28
CA ASN A 149 12.74 8.69 -32.14
C ASN A 149 12.30 7.28 -31.69
N GLY A 150 10.99 7.05 -31.61
CA GLY A 150 10.41 5.79 -31.14
C GLY A 150 10.53 5.53 -29.63
N SER A 151 11.07 6.46 -28.83
CA SER A 151 11.16 6.29 -27.37
C SER A 151 9.89 6.65 -26.60
N VAL A 152 8.91 7.26 -27.27
CA VAL A 152 7.66 7.73 -26.67
C VAL A 152 6.74 6.57 -26.34
N SER A 153 6.34 6.45 -25.08
CA SER A 153 5.41 5.42 -24.60
C SER A 153 3.98 5.62 -25.12
N ASP A 154 3.10 4.66 -24.87
CA ASP A 154 1.66 4.91 -24.92
C ASP A 154 1.27 5.99 -23.91
N VAL A 155 0.35 6.86 -24.32
CA VAL A 155 -0.28 7.83 -23.44
C VAL A 155 -1.29 7.09 -22.59
N THR A 156 -1.08 7.12 -21.28
CA THR A 156 -1.88 6.35 -20.32
C THR A 156 -2.70 7.30 -19.46
N GLU A 157 -3.99 7.00 -19.31
CA GLU A 157 -4.86 7.79 -18.42
C GLU A 157 -4.46 7.58 -16.96
N VAL A 158 -4.43 8.66 -16.18
CA VAL A 158 -4.18 8.63 -14.74
C VAL A 158 -5.48 8.50 -13.99
N ASN A 159 -5.59 7.46 -13.19
CA ASN A 159 -6.66 7.31 -12.22
C ASN A 159 -6.26 8.00 -10.91
N LEU A 160 -6.95 9.10 -10.54
CA LEU A 160 -6.64 9.85 -9.32
C LEU A 160 -6.84 9.03 -8.05
N CYS A 161 -7.62 7.94 -8.07
CA CYS A 161 -7.74 7.02 -6.93
C CYS A 161 -6.42 6.34 -6.58
N ASP A 162 -5.61 6.00 -7.58
CA ASP A 162 -4.39 5.21 -7.41
C ASP A 162 -3.18 6.08 -7.03
N THR A 163 -3.25 7.37 -7.36
CA THR A 163 -2.18 8.36 -7.12
C THR A 163 -2.53 9.28 -5.96
N TYR A 164 -3.36 10.30 -6.20
CA TYR A 164 -3.56 11.43 -5.29
C TYR A 164 -4.58 11.14 -4.18
N LEU A 165 -5.72 10.52 -4.53
CA LEU A 165 -6.80 10.30 -3.57
C LEU A 165 -6.50 9.16 -2.59
N LYS A 166 -5.52 8.31 -2.88
CA LYS A 166 -5.02 7.27 -1.97
C LYS A 166 -4.49 7.86 -0.66
N GLU A 167 -3.87 9.04 -0.71
CA GLU A 167 -3.35 9.75 0.47
C GLU A 167 -4.43 10.61 1.15
N VAL A 168 -5.45 11.00 0.38
CA VAL A 168 -6.57 11.82 0.86
C VAL A 168 -7.61 11.00 1.62
N GLY A 169 -7.99 9.82 1.12
CA GLY A 169 -8.97 8.94 1.77
C GLY A 169 -8.69 8.69 3.27
N PRO A 170 -7.46 8.31 3.66
CA PRO A 170 -7.08 8.15 5.06
C PRO A 170 -7.33 9.36 5.97
N LYS A 171 -7.35 10.60 5.43
CA LYS A 171 -7.69 11.81 6.20
C LYS A 171 -9.16 11.86 6.62
N PHE A 172 -10.04 11.19 5.88
CA PHE A 172 -11.44 10.99 6.25
C PHE A 172 -11.64 9.73 7.11
N GLY A 173 -10.64 8.85 7.18
CA GLY A 173 -10.65 7.58 7.91
C GLY A 173 -10.44 6.37 7.00
N LYS A 174 -10.31 5.18 7.59
CA LYS A 174 -10.07 3.92 6.83
C LYS A 174 -11.35 3.28 6.25
N GLN A 175 -12.45 4.02 6.28
CA GLN A 175 -13.80 3.52 6.01
C GLN A 175 -14.22 3.69 4.55
N TYR A 176 -13.31 4.20 3.72
CA TYR A 176 -13.58 4.62 2.34
C TYR A 176 -12.95 3.70 1.31
N GLU A 177 -13.60 3.65 0.16
CA GLU A 177 -13.13 3.09 -1.09
C GLU A 177 -13.22 4.19 -2.15
N CYS A 178 -12.15 4.37 -2.92
CA CYS A 178 -12.12 5.37 -3.97
C CYS A 178 -12.55 4.74 -5.28
N THR A 179 -13.48 5.39 -5.98
CA THR A 179 -13.93 4.97 -7.30
C THR A 179 -13.95 6.15 -8.26
N LYS A 180 -13.54 5.90 -9.51
CA LYS A 180 -13.76 6.82 -10.62
C LYS A 180 -15.21 6.68 -11.08
N ARG A 181 -15.94 7.80 -11.17
CA ARG A 181 -17.35 7.80 -11.62
C ARG A 181 -17.42 7.83 -13.14
N ASN A 182 -18.56 7.39 -13.69
CA ASN A 182 -18.80 7.19 -15.12
C ASN A 182 -18.55 8.43 -16.03
N ASN A 183 -18.45 9.65 -15.48
CA ASN A 183 -18.20 10.87 -16.27
C ASN A 183 -16.71 11.14 -16.54
N GLU A 184 -15.81 10.16 -16.30
CA GLU A 184 -14.35 10.17 -16.51
C GLU A 184 -13.51 11.25 -15.79
N SER A 185 -14.11 12.35 -15.35
CA SER A 185 -13.44 13.46 -14.65
C SER A 185 -13.92 13.67 -13.21
N SER A 186 -14.75 12.76 -12.69
CA SER A 186 -15.28 12.82 -11.32
C SER A 186 -14.98 11.55 -10.53
N TYR A 187 -14.79 11.72 -9.23
CA TYR A 187 -14.35 10.68 -8.32
C TYR A 187 -15.26 10.60 -7.11
N ALA A 188 -15.30 9.45 -6.45
CA ALA A 188 -16.08 9.25 -5.24
C ALA A 188 -15.25 8.52 -4.17
N LEU A 189 -15.28 9.06 -2.95
CA LEU A 189 -14.90 8.35 -1.74
C LEU A 189 -16.17 7.79 -1.11
N THR A 190 -16.47 6.54 -1.41
CA THR A 190 -17.67 5.85 -0.93
C THR A 190 -17.36 4.99 0.27
N CYS A 191 -18.35 4.74 1.12
CA CYS A 191 -18.15 3.83 2.25
C CYS A 191 -17.81 2.41 1.77
N ARG A 192 -16.81 1.79 2.40
CA ARG A 192 -16.51 0.36 2.25
C ARG A 192 -17.75 -0.46 2.64
N LYS A 193 -17.83 -1.70 2.15
CA LYS A 193 -18.95 -2.63 2.46
C LYS A 193 -19.30 -2.72 3.95
N SER A 194 -18.31 -2.66 4.84
CA SER A 194 -18.48 -2.69 6.31
C SER A 194 -19.11 -1.43 6.92
N HIS A 195 -19.34 -0.40 6.12
CA HIS A 195 -19.89 0.89 6.52
C HIS A 195 -21.06 1.27 5.60
N ARG A 196 -21.92 2.17 6.08
CA ARG A 196 -23.03 2.74 5.32
C ARG A 196 -22.87 4.24 5.21
N SER A 197 -23.25 4.79 4.07
CA SER A 197 -23.38 6.23 3.87
C SER A 197 -24.60 6.73 4.64
N MET A 198 -24.37 7.65 5.56
CA MET A 198 -25.42 8.33 6.35
C MET A 198 -25.84 9.66 5.70
N ALA A 199 -24.90 10.29 5.01
CA ALA A 199 -25.04 11.52 4.27
C ALA A 199 -23.89 11.58 3.26
N SER A 200 -23.98 12.48 2.30
CA SER A 200 -22.92 12.69 1.32
C SER A 200 -22.81 14.16 0.98
N TYR A 201 -21.63 14.60 0.56
CA TYR A 201 -21.43 15.93 0.02
C TYR A 201 -20.51 15.88 -1.20
N THR A 202 -20.48 16.98 -1.95
CA THR A 202 -19.66 17.10 -3.16
C THR A 202 -18.73 18.29 -3.02
N GLN A 203 -17.46 18.10 -3.36
CA GLN A 203 -16.39 19.08 -3.31
C GLN A 203 -15.74 19.16 -4.69
N GLY A 204 -16.31 20.01 -5.55
CA GLY A 204 -15.96 20.05 -6.98
C GLY A 204 -16.38 18.75 -7.68
N ALA A 205 -15.42 18.07 -8.30
CA ALA A 205 -15.58 16.78 -8.97
C ALA A 205 -15.45 15.57 -8.02
N LEU A 206 -15.23 15.80 -6.72
CA LEU A 206 -15.13 14.74 -5.70
C LEU A 206 -16.45 14.60 -4.93
N HIS A 207 -17.02 13.41 -4.93
CA HIS A 207 -18.13 13.02 -4.06
C HIS A 207 -17.60 12.31 -2.82
N VAL A 208 -18.09 12.63 -1.63
CA VAL A 208 -17.60 12.05 -0.37
C VAL A 208 -18.79 11.63 0.50
N ASP A 209 -18.80 10.36 0.91
CA ASP A 209 -19.77 9.84 1.88
C ASP A 209 -19.38 10.19 3.32
N PHE A 210 -20.37 10.23 4.22
CA PHE A 210 -20.15 10.18 5.66
C PHE A 210 -20.48 8.78 6.15
N CYS A 211 -19.45 8.06 6.59
CA CYS A 211 -19.57 6.65 6.91
C CYS A 211 -19.91 6.40 8.38
N ALA A 212 -20.83 5.46 8.60
CA ALA A 212 -21.08 4.87 9.91
C ALA A 212 -20.93 3.35 9.81
N GLU A 213 -20.50 2.72 10.91
CA GLU A 213 -20.37 1.26 10.98
C GLU A 213 -21.69 0.57 10.65
N ARG A 214 -21.60 -0.52 9.88
CA ARG A 214 -22.71 -1.45 9.67
C ARG A 214 -22.52 -2.67 10.53
N LYS A 215 -23.64 -3.27 10.94
CA LYS A 215 -23.60 -4.61 11.56
C LYS A 215 -23.11 -5.63 10.55
N CYS A 216 -22.31 -6.59 11.01
CA CYS A 216 -21.69 -7.58 10.14
C CYS A 216 -22.73 -8.35 9.30
N GLU A 217 -23.86 -8.69 9.92
CA GLU A 217 -24.95 -9.46 9.31
C GLU A 217 -25.60 -8.72 8.13
N GLU A 218 -25.43 -7.41 8.02
CA GLU A 218 -26.01 -6.59 6.94
C GLU A 218 -25.18 -6.58 5.65
N TYR A 219 -23.88 -6.84 5.73
CA TYR A 219 -22.97 -6.79 4.58
C TYR A 219 -22.22 -8.10 4.33
N CYS A 220 -22.21 -9.01 5.30
CA CYS A 220 -21.64 -10.34 5.18
C CYS A 220 -22.73 -11.35 4.78
N THR A 221 -23.25 -11.20 3.56
CA THR A 221 -24.41 -11.98 3.09
C THR A 221 -24.03 -13.17 2.20
N GLU A 222 -22.76 -13.27 1.82
CA GLU A 222 -22.25 -14.34 0.96
C GLU A 222 -22.09 -15.64 1.75
N THR A 223 -22.47 -16.77 1.16
CA THR A 223 -22.45 -18.09 1.82
C THR A 223 -21.04 -18.58 2.17
N GLU A 224 -20.03 -18.05 1.48
CA GLU A 224 -18.62 -18.37 1.70
C GLU A 224 -17.99 -17.52 2.80
N HIS A 225 -18.77 -16.61 3.39
CA HIS A 225 -18.34 -15.71 4.44
C HIS A 225 -19.15 -15.96 5.73
N GLN A 226 -18.58 -15.56 6.86
CA GLN A 226 -19.23 -15.61 8.17
C GLN A 226 -18.84 -14.39 9.00
N CYS A 227 -19.74 -14.01 9.90
CA CYS A 227 -19.48 -12.96 10.87
C CYS A 227 -18.79 -13.53 12.11
N LEU A 228 -17.54 -13.14 12.31
CA LEU A 228 -16.76 -13.49 13.49
C LEU A 228 -16.26 -12.21 14.16
N GLU A 229 -16.65 -12.00 15.42
CA GLU A 229 -16.27 -10.81 16.20
C GLU A 229 -16.56 -9.46 15.49
N GLY A 230 -17.70 -9.37 14.79
CA GLY A 230 -18.10 -8.16 14.06
C GLY A 230 -17.37 -7.92 12.74
N LYS A 231 -16.50 -8.84 12.31
CA LYS A 231 -15.82 -8.81 11.02
C LYS A 231 -16.39 -9.87 10.09
N CYS A 232 -16.60 -9.50 8.84
CA CYS A 232 -16.90 -10.47 7.79
C CYS A 232 -15.58 -11.13 7.35
N VAL A 233 -15.49 -12.43 7.55
CA VAL A 233 -14.31 -13.25 7.20
C VAL A 233 -14.77 -14.44 6.38
N CYS A 234 -13.86 -15.09 5.66
CA CYS A 234 -14.19 -16.35 4.99
C CYS A 234 -14.71 -17.38 6.01
N HIS A 235 -15.68 -18.18 5.57
CA HIS A 235 -16.21 -19.32 6.30
C HIS A 235 -15.08 -20.30 6.65
N ILE A 236 -15.25 -21.14 7.68
CA ILE A 236 -14.19 -21.98 8.26
C ILE A 236 -13.47 -22.87 7.20
N ASN A 237 -14.12 -23.20 6.08
CA ASN A 237 -13.56 -24.05 5.01
C ASN A 237 -13.02 -23.27 3.80
N TYR A 238 -12.84 -21.95 3.92
CA TYR A 238 -12.44 -21.05 2.84
C TYR A 238 -11.26 -20.18 3.29
N ILE A 239 -10.43 -19.77 2.33
CA ILE A 239 -9.26 -18.90 2.51
C ILE A 239 -9.42 -17.71 1.58
N GLU A 240 -9.09 -16.53 2.09
CA GLU A 240 -9.08 -15.29 1.32
C GLU A 240 -7.85 -15.22 0.40
N SER A 241 -8.04 -14.94 -0.88
CA SER A 241 -6.96 -14.70 -1.84
C SER A 241 -6.33 -13.31 -1.66
N ALA A 242 -5.23 -13.03 -2.36
CA ALA A 242 -4.62 -11.68 -2.35
C ALA A 242 -5.59 -10.61 -2.88
N GLU A 243 -6.53 -11.02 -3.73
CA GLU A 243 -7.59 -10.20 -4.32
C GLU A 243 -8.86 -10.14 -3.45
N GLY A 244 -8.85 -10.71 -2.24
CA GLY A 244 -10.00 -10.68 -1.31
C GLY A 244 -11.11 -11.68 -1.62
N VAL A 245 -10.83 -12.71 -2.45
CA VAL A 245 -11.82 -13.72 -2.84
C VAL A 245 -11.72 -14.93 -1.93
N CYS A 246 -12.83 -15.36 -1.33
CA CYS A 246 -12.86 -16.62 -0.59
C CYS A 246 -12.80 -17.80 -1.55
N THR A 247 -11.82 -18.68 -1.36
CA THR A 247 -11.66 -19.91 -2.14
C THR A 247 -11.68 -21.12 -1.22
N PRO A 248 -12.27 -22.25 -1.63
CA PRO A 248 -12.17 -23.48 -0.88
C PRO A 248 -10.73 -23.82 -0.48
N ILE A 249 -10.50 -24.06 0.81
CA ILE A 249 -9.14 -24.27 1.33
C ILE A 249 -8.41 -25.44 0.63
N CYS A 250 -9.12 -26.51 0.30
CA CYS A 250 -8.52 -27.66 -0.36
C CYS A 250 -8.22 -27.47 -1.85
N ASP A 251 -8.74 -26.42 -2.51
CA ASP A 251 -8.43 -26.16 -3.93
C ASP A 251 -6.96 -25.74 -4.13
N LYS A 252 -6.36 -25.11 -3.11
CA LYS A 252 -4.93 -24.79 -3.08
C LYS A 252 -4.07 -25.91 -2.50
N ASN A 253 -4.69 -26.98 -2.01
CA ASN A 253 -4.10 -28.07 -1.23
C ASN A 253 -2.98 -27.60 -0.27
N PRO A 254 -3.32 -27.18 0.97
CA PRO A 254 -2.34 -26.72 1.96
C PRO A 254 -1.40 -27.84 2.43
N CYS A 255 -1.77 -29.11 2.22
CA CYS A 255 -1.02 -30.27 2.69
C CYS A 255 0.29 -30.45 1.91
N LYS A 256 1.40 -30.46 2.65
CA LYS A 256 2.75 -30.70 2.12
C LYS A 256 3.00 -32.19 1.90
N ASN A 257 4.13 -32.48 1.26
CA ASN A 257 4.66 -33.85 1.13
C ASN A 257 3.65 -34.85 0.55
N ARG A 258 2.87 -34.40 -0.44
CA ARG A 258 1.82 -35.19 -1.12
C ARG A 258 0.70 -35.68 -0.19
N GLY A 259 0.44 -34.95 0.89
CA GLY A 259 -0.75 -35.14 1.71
C GLY A 259 -2.04 -34.80 0.93
N THR A 260 -3.13 -35.45 1.31
CA THR A 260 -4.48 -35.19 0.76
C THR A 260 -5.22 -34.23 1.67
N CYS A 261 -5.76 -33.14 1.13
CA CYS A 261 -6.61 -32.21 1.88
C CYS A 261 -8.05 -32.70 1.92
N GLU A 262 -8.63 -32.76 3.11
CA GLU A 262 -10.04 -33.08 3.33
C GLU A 262 -10.71 -31.94 4.11
N ARG A 263 -11.88 -31.50 3.63
CA ARG A 263 -12.63 -30.40 4.26
C ARG A 263 -13.28 -30.89 5.56
N SER A 264 -13.29 -30.05 6.59
CA SER A 264 -13.87 -30.41 7.89
C SER A 264 -14.75 -29.30 8.46
N ASP A 265 -16.02 -29.62 8.72
CA ASP A 265 -16.98 -28.67 9.26
C ASP A 265 -16.64 -28.12 10.66
N LYS A 266 -15.72 -28.79 11.39
CA LYS A 266 -15.33 -28.42 12.76
C LYS A 266 -13.96 -27.74 12.86
N ILE A 267 -13.03 -28.04 11.94
CA ILE A 267 -11.61 -27.66 12.07
C ILE A 267 -11.04 -27.12 10.74
N SER A 268 -11.86 -26.50 9.88
CA SER A 268 -11.51 -25.97 8.55
C SER A 268 -11.12 -27.02 7.49
N TYR A 269 -10.06 -27.77 7.76
CA TYR A 269 -9.57 -28.88 6.96
C TYR A 269 -8.68 -29.75 7.83
N TYR A 270 -8.39 -30.95 7.36
CA TYR A 270 -7.27 -31.72 7.85
C TYR A 270 -6.50 -32.32 6.68
N CYS A 271 -5.22 -32.59 6.93
CA CYS A 271 -4.36 -33.25 5.98
C CYS A 271 -4.22 -34.72 6.32
N GLN A 272 -4.56 -35.59 5.38
CA GLN A 272 -4.19 -36.99 5.42
C GLN A 272 -2.74 -37.14 4.93
N CYS A 273 -1.82 -37.33 5.88
CA CYS A 273 -0.40 -37.41 5.57
C CYS A 273 0.00 -38.75 4.98
N GLN A 274 0.97 -38.71 4.05
CA GLN A 274 1.64 -39.90 3.57
C GLN A 274 2.47 -40.54 4.69
N PRO A 275 2.70 -41.87 4.63
CA PRO A 275 3.58 -42.54 5.58
C PRO A 275 4.95 -41.85 5.68
N GLY A 276 5.42 -41.64 6.91
CA GLY A 276 6.68 -40.91 7.16
C GLY A 276 6.53 -39.41 7.34
N TYR A 277 5.32 -38.84 7.22
CA TYR A 277 5.03 -37.43 7.52
C TYR A 277 3.92 -37.24 8.56
N THR A 278 4.00 -36.16 9.33
CA THR A 278 3.05 -35.74 10.35
C THR A 278 2.99 -34.21 10.46
N GLY A 279 2.20 -33.69 11.39
CA GLY A 279 1.90 -32.27 11.53
C GLY A 279 0.58 -31.86 10.85
N PRO A 280 0.03 -30.69 11.19
CA PRO A 280 -1.25 -30.20 10.65
C PRO A 280 -1.27 -30.11 9.12
N ASN A 281 -0.12 -29.87 8.50
CA ASN A 281 0.05 -29.76 7.05
C ASN A 281 1.02 -30.82 6.49
N CYS A 282 1.27 -31.91 7.22
CA CYS A 282 2.23 -32.95 6.82
C CYS A 282 3.66 -32.44 6.60
N GLU A 283 4.05 -31.36 7.27
CA GLU A 283 5.34 -30.69 7.13
C GLU A 283 6.47 -31.39 7.89
N VAL A 284 6.15 -32.23 8.88
CA VAL A 284 7.13 -32.88 9.76
C VAL A 284 7.45 -34.27 9.26
N HIS A 285 8.72 -34.56 8.97
CA HIS A 285 9.18 -35.92 8.64
C HIS A 285 9.49 -36.72 9.92
N PHE A 286 9.10 -37.99 9.97
CA PHE A 286 9.24 -38.85 11.16
C PHE A 286 10.70 -39.02 11.63
N GLU A 287 11.68 -39.00 10.72
CA GLU A 287 13.10 -39.11 11.11
C GLU A 287 13.61 -37.89 11.90
N ALA A 288 13.02 -36.71 11.70
CA ALA A 288 13.39 -35.52 12.46
C ALA A 288 13.04 -35.66 13.97
N PHE A 289 11.96 -36.38 14.28
CA PHE A 289 11.56 -36.67 15.66
C PHE A 289 12.50 -37.68 16.34
N ALA A 290 12.96 -38.68 15.59
CA ALA A 290 13.87 -39.71 16.09
C ALA A 290 15.26 -39.17 16.46
N VAL A 291 15.76 -38.16 15.73
CA VAL A 291 17.05 -37.51 16.01
C VAL A 291 16.99 -36.65 17.28
N ALA A 292 15.90 -35.92 17.50
CA ALA A 292 15.71 -35.11 18.71
C ALA A 292 15.66 -35.98 19.98
N GLN A 293 15.00 -37.14 19.90
CA GLN A 293 14.85 -38.05 21.05
C GLN A 293 16.17 -38.73 21.46
N ARG A 294 17.07 -39.02 20.51
CA ARG A 294 18.41 -39.61 20.78
C ARG A 294 19.31 -38.68 21.59
N ASN A 295 19.27 -37.37 21.33
CA ASN A 295 20.11 -36.41 22.06
C ASN A 295 19.69 -36.28 23.52
N ILE A 296 18.38 -36.29 23.80
CA ILE A 296 17.85 -36.22 25.17
C ILE A 296 18.26 -37.46 26.00
N THR A 297 18.22 -38.65 25.40
CA THR A 297 18.66 -39.88 26.08
C THR A 297 20.15 -39.87 26.39
N ILE A 298 20.98 -39.40 25.46
CA ILE A 298 22.44 -39.30 25.67
C ILE A 298 22.76 -38.30 26.80
N VAL A 299 22.15 -37.11 26.79
CA VAL A 299 22.38 -36.09 27.83
C VAL A 299 21.93 -36.60 29.21
N GLY A 300 20.78 -37.28 29.28
CA GLY A 300 20.29 -37.88 30.51
C GLY A 300 21.23 -38.94 31.10
N VAL A 301 21.76 -39.83 30.26
CA VAL A 301 22.73 -40.86 30.68
C VAL A 301 24.05 -40.24 31.15
N VAL A 302 24.57 -39.23 30.43
CA VAL A 302 25.82 -38.54 30.80
C VAL A 302 25.67 -37.80 32.13
N LEU A 303 24.57 -37.09 32.35
CA LEU A 303 24.29 -36.41 33.62
C LEU A 303 24.13 -37.43 34.77
N GLY A 304 23.42 -38.53 34.53
CA GLY A 304 23.25 -39.60 35.51
C GLY A 304 24.59 -40.23 35.93
N LEU A 305 25.46 -40.55 34.96
CA LEU A 305 26.80 -41.08 35.24
C LEU A 305 27.66 -40.06 35.99
N PHE A 306 27.59 -38.77 35.63
CA PHE A 306 28.33 -37.71 36.31
C PHE A 306 27.91 -37.60 37.80
N ILE A 307 26.61 -37.64 38.08
CA ILE A 307 26.09 -37.63 39.46
C ILE A 307 26.59 -38.84 40.25
N ILE A 308 26.56 -40.04 39.67
CA ILE A 308 27.05 -41.27 40.32
C ILE A 308 28.55 -41.15 40.65
N ILE A 309 29.34 -40.62 39.72
CA ILE A 309 30.78 -40.39 39.93
C ILE A 309 31.01 -39.37 41.06
N CYS A 310 30.28 -38.25 41.07
CA CYS A 310 30.37 -37.24 42.13
C CYS A 310 30.01 -37.81 43.51
N LEU A 311 28.96 -38.64 43.59
CA LEU A 311 28.57 -39.33 44.83
C LEU A 311 29.63 -40.34 45.28
N GLY A 312 30.24 -41.08 44.34
CA GLY A 312 31.34 -42.00 44.61
C GLY A 312 32.59 -41.27 45.16
N ILE A 313 32.98 -40.15 44.55
CA ILE A 313 34.13 -39.34 44.98
C ILE A 313 33.87 -38.74 46.37
N SER A 314 32.70 -38.12 46.58
CA SER A 314 32.34 -37.55 47.88
C SER A 314 32.31 -38.61 48.98
N GLY A 315 31.74 -39.79 48.72
CA GLY A 315 31.80 -40.94 49.63
C GLY A 315 33.22 -41.40 49.96
N ALA A 316 34.11 -41.46 48.95
CA ALA A 316 35.51 -41.82 49.15
C ALA A 316 36.29 -40.78 49.98
N VAL A 317 36.02 -39.49 49.77
CA VAL A 317 36.60 -38.40 50.57
C VAL A 317 36.14 -38.50 52.02
N ILE A 318 34.84 -38.67 52.26
CA ILE A 318 34.29 -38.85 53.61
C ILE A 318 34.94 -40.04 54.31
N ARG A 319 35.10 -41.17 53.61
CA ARG A 319 35.75 -42.37 54.17
C ARG A 319 37.22 -42.14 54.50
N ARG A 320 37.96 -41.41 53.66
CA ARG A 320 39.36 -41.02 53.93
C ARG A 320 39.47 -40.07 55.10
N LEU A 321 38.57 -39.10 55.23
CA LEU A 321 38.51 -38.18 56.38
C LEU A 321 38.24 -38.95 57.67
N LYS A 322 37.27 -39.89 57.65
CA LYS A 322 36.95 -40.74 58.80
C LYS A 322 38.13 -41.64 59.22
N ASN A 323 38.86 -42.21 58.26
CA ASN A 323 40.07 -42.98 58.55
C ASN A 323 41.21 -42.11 59.11
N LYS A 324 41.37 -40.87 58.62
CA LYS A 324 42.36 -39.93 59.20
C LYS A 324 42.02 -39.53 60.63
N THR A 325 40.74 -39.29 60.95
CA THR A 325 40.33 -39.01 62.34
C THR A 325 40.59 -40.20 63.25
N MET A 326 40.29 -41.43 62.82
CA MET A 326 40.57 -42.63 63.63
C MET A 326 42.07 -42.91 63.80
N ALA A 327 42.91 -42.54 62.82
CA ALA A 327 44.36 -42.65 62.93
C ALA A 327 44.97 -41.59 63.88
N ASN A 328 44.35 -40.41 63.99
CA ASN A 328 44.79 -39.35 64.92
C ASN A 328 44.37 -39.59 66.38
N GLU A 329 43.46 -40.54 66.64
CA GLU A 329 42.99 -40.88 67.99
C GLU A 329 43.87 -41.96 68.68
N GLN A 330 44.94 -42.42 68.01
CA GLN A 330 45.90 -43.41 68.53
C GLN A 330 47.34 -42.88 68.74
N LEU A 331 47.54 -41.55 68.77
CA LEU A 331 48.84 -40.94 69.08
C LEU A 331 48.83 -40.18 70.41
#